data_AF-A0A8T5GW67-F1
#
_entry.id   AF-A0A8T5GW67-F1
#
_cell.length_a   1.000
_cell.length_b   1.000
_cell.length_c   1.000
_cell.angle_alpha   90.00
_cell.angle_beta   90.00
_cell.angle_gamma   90.00
#
_symmetry.space_group_name_H-M   'P 1'
#
loop_
_entity.id
_entity.type
_entity.pdbx_description
1 polymer ?
#
loop_
_entity_poly.entity_id
_entity_poly.type
_entity_poly.pdbx_seq_one_letter_code
_entity_poly.pdbx_strand_id
1 'polypeptide(L)'
;VISFLVTVILASMFMSFTTGSAFTILAFCVMISILFSTLARLRANQIGLRLPDVMGIELPIAISMAGLVLVHIAGRISNSVVEFDDAKHLAVIAIGLTVLSGVGLLGRSDLGLRIPNALEGVVYLLAFDRIICALVGGEVPLPFQFGPLDGTLVNWTMPLVFIEILMLGFLLGFDWVEGERIKRGLADHRGSGGRSAWLIFASLVSFGPAALLAIVLGIKRGWAWQQPAVVMIAWIMLPLPIHGTLLWANDYLRLPEFGMNITAALLGIGSIMFIIWSIGKNMGIWLASALWSMHILLFAAGIGWGDLAILSVFIMVCSTTSWVSGILTLRKSWRVFGAVDLVIAWIVSFVMLSSGGDIESILTVLIASAGLLGLVTYLTQTYEAEMDRE
;
A
#
# COMPACT_ATOMS: atom_id res chain seq x y z
N VAL A 1 27.09 3.59 24.03
CA VAL A 1 26.39 4.30 22.93
C VAL A 1 24.90 4.05 22.94
N ILE A 2 24.43 2.79 22.92
CA ILE A 2 22.98 2.48 22.90
C ILE A 2 22.22 3.12 24.08
N SER A 3 22.71 2.95 25.32
CA SER A 3 22.07 3.58 26.49
C SER A 3 21.98 5.10 26.36
N PHE A 4 23.03 5.76 25.85
CA PHE A 4 23.01 7.20 25.61
C PHE A 4 22.00 7.59 24.52
N LEU A 5 21.95 6.87 23.40
CA LEU A 5 20.95 7.08 22.35
C LEU A 5 19.53 6.98 22.90
N VAL A 6 19.24 5.93 23.67
CA VAL A 6 17.92 5.73 24.29
C VAL A 6 17.58 6.89 25.23
N THR A 7 18.51 7.32 26.08
CA THR A 7 18.28 8.47 26.99
C THR A 7 18.00 9.76 26.22
N VAL A 8 18.77 10.05 25.17
CA VAL A 8 18.55 11.26 24.34
C VAL A 8 17.19 11.17 23.64
N ILE A 9 16.84 10.03 23.05
CA ILE A 9 15.56 9.82 22.37
C ILE A 9 14.40 10.04 23.36
N LEU A 10 14.45 9.45 24.55
CA LEU A 10 13.38 9.59 25.55
C LEU A 10 13.28 11.03 26.07
N ALA A 11 14.41 11.69 26.31
CA ALA A 11 14.42 13.10 26.70
C ALA A 11 13.85 14.00 25.59
N SER A 12 14.29 13.80 24.34
CA SER A 12 13.76 14.52 23.18
C SER A 12 12.27 14.24 22.96
N MET A 13 11.80 13.01 23.16
CA MET A 13 10.39 12.66 23.06
C MET A 13 9.55 13.42 24.09
N PHE A 14 9.98 13.41 25.36
CA PHE A 14 9.31 14.14 26.42
C PHE A 14 9.30 15.67 26.17
N MET A 15 10.44 16.22 25.75
CA MET A 15 10.54 17.66 25.44
C MET A 15 9.70 18.03 24.21
N SER A 16 9.65 17.17 23.20
CA SER A 16 8.85 17.38 22.00
C SER A 16 7.36 17.35 22.32
N PHE A 17 6.94 16.51 23.27
CA PHE A 17 5.56 16.45 23.73
C PHE A 17 5.16 17.64 24.63
N THR A 18 6.08 18.13 25.46
CA THR A 18 5.76 19.16 26.48
C THR A 18 6.03 20.58 26.04
N THR A 19 6.74 20.81 24.93
CA THR A 19 7.12 22.14 24.45
C THR A 19 6.66 22.40 23.02
N GLY A 20 6.35 23.65 22.69
CA GLY A 20 6.03 24.10 21.31
C GLY A 20 7.22 24.15 20.36
N SER A 21 8.31 23.45 20.66
CA SER A 21 9.57 23.50 19.90
C SER A 21 9.91 22.16 19.21
N ALA A 22 8.87 21.36 18.93
CA ALA A 22 8.98 20.01 18.37
C ALA A 22 9.90 19.93 17.14
N PHE A 23 9.88 20.94 16.26
CA PHE A 23 10.74 21.00 15.07
C PHE A 23 12.22 20.98 15.44
N THR A 24 12.63 21.91 16.30
CA THR A 24 14.02 22.08 16.73
C THR A 24 14.50 20.88 17.53
N ILE A 25 13.63 20.31 18.36
CA ILE A 25 13.94 19.12 19.16
C ILE A 25 14.15 17.91 18.26
N LEU A 26 13.29 17.71 17.26
CA LEU A 26 13.46 16.65 16.27
C LEU A 26 14.76 16.83 15.49
N ALA A 27 15.05 18.03 14.99
CA ALA A 27 16.28 18.32 14.26
C ALA A 27 17.55 18.05 15.12
N PHE A 28 17.52 18.44 16.40
CA PHE A 28 18.58 18.13 17.36
C PHE A 28 18.73 16.62 17.55
N CYS A 29 17.62 15.90 17.75
CA CYS A 29 17.64 14.46 17.95
C CYS A 29 18.18 13.71 16.70
N VAL A 30 17.83 14.17 15.49
CA VAL A 30 18.37 13.68 14.22
C VAL A 30 19.89 13.82 14.19
N MET A 31 20.40 15.02 14.45
CA MET A 31 21.84 15.31 14.42
C MET A 31 22.62 14.45 15.41
N ILE A 32 22.16 14.36 16.67
CA ILE A 32 22.81 13.54 17.71
C ILE A 32 22.73 12.05 17.34
N SER A 33 21.59 11.58 16.84
CA SER A 33 21.43 10.18 16.42
C SER A 33 22.39 9.80 15.30
N ILE A 34 22.57 10.66 14.30
CA ILE A 34 23.52 10.44 13.20
C ILE A 34 24.95 10.41 13.74
N LEU A 35 25.35 11.38 14.57
CA LEU A 35 26.70 11.46 15.14
C LEU A 35 27.06 10.18 15.91
N PHE A 36 26.22 9.80 16.87
CA PHE A 36 26.51 8.66 17.74
C PHE A 36 26.40 7.31 17.03
N SER A 37 25.45 7.15 16.10
CA SER A 37 25.35 5.94 15.27
C SER A 37 26.58 5.78 14.37
N THR A 38 27.05 6.88 13.77
CA THR A 38 28.26 6.86 12.94
C THR A 38 29.50 6.53 13.77
N LEU A 39 29.68 7.16 14.94
CA LEU A 39 30.80 6.87 15.85
C LEU A 39 30.79 5.42 16.35
N ALA A 40 29.61 4.89 16.72
CA ALA A 40 29.48 3.50 17.13
C ALA A 40 29.96 2.54 16.05
N ARG A 41 29.59 2.84 14.80
CA ARG A 41 29.93 2.02 13.63
C ARG A 41 31.41 2.10 13.26
N LEU A 42 31.98 3.31 13.23
CA LEU A 42 33.41 3.50 13.00
C LEU A 42 34.25 2.71 14.01
N ARG A 43 33.86 2.76 15.30
CA ARG A 43 34.54 2.00 16.36
C ARG A 43 34.36 0.49 16.19
N ALA A 44 33.17 0.02 15.85
CA ALA A 44 32.92 -1.41 15.62
C ALA A 44 33.76 -1.95 14.46
N ASN A 45 33.85 -1.19 13.36
CA ASN A 45 34.68 -1.54 12.20
C ASN A 45 36.17 -1.55 12.54
N GLN A 46 36.67 -0.61 13.35
CA GLN A 46 38.07 -0.62 13.81
C GLN A 46 38.44 -1.88 14.60
N ILE A 47 37.49 -2.46 15.32
CA ILE A 47 37.69 -3.65 16.16
C ILE A 47 37.29 -4.94 15.40
N GLY A 48 36.87 -4.82 14.13
CA GLY A 48 36.42 -5.96 13.31
C GLY A 48 35.13 -6.62 13.80
N LEU A 49 34.36 -5.93 14.66
CA LEU A 49 33.13 -6.46 15.25
C LEU A 49 31.93 -6.19 14.34
N ARG A 50 31.14 -7.22 14.08
CA ARG A 50 29.82 -7.08 13.47
C ARG A 50 28.80 -6.72 14.54
N LEU A 51 28.19 -5.55 14.41
CA LEU A 51 27.07 -5.16 15.26
C LEU A 51 25.87 -6.09 14.99
N PRO A 52 25.06 -6.42 16.03
CA PRO A 52 23.79 -7.10 15.84
C PRO A 52 22.91 -6.32 14.86
N ASP A 53 22.10 -7.01 14.06
CA ASP A 53 21.15 -6.38 13.16
C ASP A 53 19.70 -6.77 13.47
N VAL A 54 18.79 -5.87 13.10
CA VAL A 54 17.34 -6.04 13.12
C VAL A 54 16.88 -5.83 11.70
N MET A 55 16.31 -6.86 11.07
CA MET A 55 15.88 -6.81 9.67
C MET A 55 17.00 -6.36 8.70
N GLY A 56 18.26 -6.68 9.00
CA GLY A 56 19.42 -6.29 8.18
C GLY A 56 19.93 -4.86 8.37
N ILE A 57 19.32 -4.09 9.29
CA ILE A 57 19.80 -2.77 9.74
C ILE A 57 20.54 -2.94 11.07
N GLU A 58 21.73 -2.36 11.22
CA GLU A 58 22.52 -2.46 12.45
C GLU A 58 21.78 -1.86 13.64
N LEU A 59 21.85 -2.53 14.81
CA LEU A 59 21.03 -2.22 15.98
C LEU A 59 21.09 -0.75 16.45
N PRO A 60 22.28 -0.09 16.54
CA PRO A 60 22.32 1.31 16.94
C PRO A 60 21.56 2.22 15.97
N ILE A 61 21.65 1.92 14.67
CA ILE A 61 20.97 2.66 13.60
C ILE A 61 19.47 2.41 13.67
N ALA A 62 19.05 1.15 13.83
CA ALA A 62 17.64 0.78 13.96
C ALA A 62 16.98 1.47 15.16
N ILE A 63 17.65 1.51 16.32
CA ILE A 63 17.18 2.21 17.53
C ILE A 63 17.07 3.72 17.26
N SER A 64 18.07 4.31 16.63
CA SER A 64 18.02 5.72 16.23
C SER A 64 16.84 6.01 15.30
N MET A 65 16.67 5.22 14.24
CA MET A 65 15.59 5.41 13.27
C MET A 65 14.20 5.32 13.92
N ALA A 66 13.96 4.28 14.73
CA ALA A 66 12.71 4.14 15.47
C ALA A 66 12.50 5.27 16.49
N GLY A 67 13.56 5.70 17.17
CA GLY A 67 13.52 6.82 18.10
C GLY A 67 13.13 8.14 17.46
N LEU A 68 13.61 8.43 16.24
CA LEU A 68 13.23 9.64 15.52
C LEU A 68 11.73 9.69 15.21
N VAL A 69 11.14 8.55 14.83
CA VAL A 69 9.68 8.43 14.64
C VAL A 69 8.94 8.71 15.93
N LEU A 70 9.37 8.14 17.05
CA LEU A 70 8.74 8.40 18.35
C LEU A 70 8.82 9.87 18.76
N VAL A 71 9.95 10.54 18.53
CA VAL A 71 10.11 11.97 18.81
C VAL A 71 9.17 12.80 17.93
N HIS A 72 9.06 12.47 16.64
CA HIS A 72 8.16 13.18 15.73
C HIS A 72 6.69 13.00 16.13
N ILE A 73 6.25 11.76 16.37
CA ILE A 73 4.89 11.44 16.84
C ILE A 73 4.59 12.21 18.14
N ALA A 74 5.50 12.21 19.10
CA ALA A 74 5.33 12.93 20.36
C ALA A 74 5.16 14.45 20.16
N GLY A 75 5.87 15.04 19.18
CA GLY A 75 5.67 16.43 18.78
C GLY A 75 4.28 16.68 18.18
N ARG A 76 3.78 15.77 17.34
CA ARG A 76 2.48 15.91 16.67
C ARG A 76 1.27 15.69 17.57
N ILE A 77 1.42 14.96 18.67
CA ILE A 77 0.35 14.75 19.67
C ILE A 77 0.35 15.87 20.72
N SER A 78 1.37 16.73 20.76
CA SER A 78 1.49 17.78 21.76
C SER A 78 0.32 18.77 21.70
N ASN A 79 -0.13 19.25 22.87
CA ASN A 79 -1.07 20.37 23.01
C ASN A 79 -0.44 21.73 22.63
N SER A 80 0.82 21.74 22.20
CA SER A 80 1.54 22.95 21.85
C SER A 80 1.52 23.16 20.33
N VAL A 81 1.11 24.36 19.92
CA VAL A 81 0.93 24.88 18.55
C VAL A 81 1.74 24.14 17.48
N VAL A 82 1.20 23.04 16.97
CA VAL A 82 1.53 22.52 15.66
C VAL A 82 0.47 23.11 14.73
N GLU A 83 0.90 23.60 13.58
CA GLU A 83 -0.01 24.09 12.55
C GLU A 83 -0.15 23.01 11.48
N PHE A 84 -1.40 22.75 11.06
CA PHE A 84 -1.72 21.79 10.01
C PHE A 84 -0.95 22.04 8.70
N ASP A 85 -0.56 23.29 8.43
CA ASP A 85 0.16 23.71 7.22
C ASP A 85 1.71 23.65 7.33
N ASP A 86 2.25 22.93 8.32
CA ASP A 86 3.70 22.72 8.48
C ASP A 86 4.14 21.27 8.24
N ALA A 87 4.76 21.04 7.07
CA ALA A 87 5.35 19.78 6.64
C ALA A 87 6.87 19.69 6.85
N LYS A 88 7.55 20.71 7.41
CA LYS A 88 9.03 20.69 7.57
C LYS A 88 9.50 19.54 8.46
N HIS A 89 8.73 19.19 9.48
CA HIS A 89 9.07 18.07 10.36
C HIS A 89 9.19 16.75 9.59
N LEU A 90 8.33 16.53 8.58
CA LEU A 90 8.36 15.35 7.72
C LEU A 90 9.64 15.29 6.88
N ALA A 91 10.11 16.44 6.38
CA ALA A 91 11.38 16.51 5.66
C ALA A 91 12.57 16.23 6.59
N VAL A 92 12.57 16.77 7.81
CA VAL A 92 13.64 16.54 8.79
C VAL A 92 13.74 15.07 9.19
N ILE A 93 12.62 14.41 9.49
CA ILE A 93 12.64 12.98 9.79
C ILE A 93 13.05 12.15 8.56
N ALA A 94 12.56 12.49 7.35
CA ALA A 94 12.97 11.82 6.12
C ALA A 94 14.48 11.91 5.88
N ILE A 95 15.08 13.09 6.06
CA ILE A 95 16.54 13.29 5.98
C ILE A 95 17.24 12.42 7.04
N GLY A 96 16.80 12.48 8.29
CA GLY A 96 17.40 11.73 9.39
C GLY A 96 17.41 10.23 9.14
N LEU A 97 16.26 9.66 8.76
CA LEU A 97 16.12 8.24 8.43
C LEU A 97 16.98 7.85 7.22
N THR A 98 17.02 8.69 6.17
CA THR A 98 17.80 8.44 4.96
C THR A 98 19.30 8.43 5.23
N VAL A 99 19.80 9.41 5.99
CA VAL A 99 21.22 9.49 6.34
C VAL A 99 21.62 8.32 7.24
N LEU A 100 20.83 8.01 8.26
CA LEU A 100 21.07 6.85 9.13
C LEU A 100 21.11 5.54 8.34
N SER A 101 20.16 5.36 7.43
CA SER A 101 20.11 4.21 6.53
C SER A 101 21.36 4.13 5.64
N GLY A 102 21.78 5.25 5.05
CA GLY A 102 23.02 5.35 4.28
C GLY A 102 24.28 4.99 5.08
N VAL A 103 24.38 5.46 6.32
CA VAL A 103 25.50 5.09 7.23
C VAL A 103 25.55 3.58 7.46
N GLY A 104 24.41 2.91 7.56
CA GLY A 104 24.32 1.45 7.71
C GLY A 104 24.87 0.65 6.53
N LEU A 105 24.89 1.25 5.33
CA LEU A 105 25.36 0.61 4.10
C LEU A 105 26.88 0.77 3.87
N LEU A 106 27.52 1.78 4.46
CA LEU A 106 28.93 2.10 4.18
C LEU A 106 29.87 0.92 4.48
N GLY A 107 30.76 0.55 3.56
CA GLY A 107 31.77 -0.49 3.84
C GLY A 107 31.21 -1.91 4.06
N ARG A 108 29.97 -2.19 3.67
CA ARG A 108 29.39 -3.55 3.67
C ARG A 108 29.63 -4.22 2.31
N SER A 109 29.88 -5.54 2.34
CA SER A 109 30.09 -6.35 1.13
C SER A 109 28.80 -6.96 0.58
N ASP A 110 27.75 -7.07 1.41
CA ASP A 110 26.45 -7.67 1.12
C ASP A 110 25.38 -6.63 0.72
N LEU A 111 25.77 -5.67 -0.13
CA LEU A 111 24.91 -4.55 -0.55
C LEU A 111 23.61 -4.99 -1.21
N GLY A 112 23.61 -6.10 -1.95
CA GLY A 112 22.42 -6.62 -2.64
C GLY A 112 21.32 -7.16 -1.70
N LEU A 113 21.61 -7.35 -0.42
CA LEU A 113 20.63 -7.68 0.62
C LEU A 113 20.35 -6.46 1.52
N ARG A 114 21.36 -5.64 1.78
CA ARG A 114 21.23 -4.53 2.73
C ARG A 114 20.58 -3.29 2.15
N ILE A 115 20.87 -2.91 0.90
CA ILE A 115 20.25 -1.73 0.27
C ILE A 115 18.73 -1.82 0.35
N PRO A 116 18.11 -2.95 -0.05
CA PRO A 116 16.67 -3.00 -0.04
C PRO A 116 16.08 -2.96 1.38
N ASN A 117 16.72 -3.60 2.37
CA ASN A 117 16.28 -3.53 3.78
C ASN A 117 16.43 -2.11 4.36
N ALA A 118 17.50 -1.40 4.00
CA ALA A 118 17.74 -0.01 4.35
C ALA A 118 16.63 0.91 3.82
N LEU A 119 16.22 0.71 2.56
CA LEU A 119 15.13 1.45 1.93
C LEU A 119 13.78 1.13 2.57
N GLU A 120 13.48 -0.15 2.81
CA GLU A 120 12.28 -0.59 3.55
C GLU A 120 12.22 0.04 4.94
N GLY A 121 13.34 0.04 5.68
CA GLY A 121 13.39 0.65 7.00
C GLY A 121 13.00 2.13 6.98
N VAL A 122 13.46 2.90 6.00
CA VAL A 122 13.08 4.32 5.87
C VAL A 122 11.60 4.45 5.51
N VAL A 123 11.14 3.77 4.46
CA VAL A 123 9.77 3.90 3.96
C VAL A 123 8.75 3.40 4.97
N TYR A 124 9.01 2.26 5.62
CA TYR A 124 8.09 1.69 6.61
C TYR A 124 7.98 2.61 7.82
N LEU A 125 9.09 3.15 8.32
CA LEU A 125 9.07 4.07 9.45
C LEU A 125 8.35 5.38 9.12
N LEU A 126 8.54 5.93 7.91
CA LEU A 126 7.77 7.10 7.46
C LEU A 126 6.27 6.80 7.32
N ALA A 127 5.92 5.61 6.82
CA ALA A 127 4.52 5.20 6.71
C ALA A 127 3.88 4.98 8.09
N PHE A 128 4.58 4.30 9.01
CA PHE A 128 4.13 4.10 10.38
C PHE A 128 3.97 5.42 11.13
N ASP A 129 4.89 6.36 10.95
CA ASP A 129 4.79 7.71 11.49
C ASP A 129 3.46 8.37 11.10
N ARG A 130 3.13 8.35 9.80
CA ARG A 130 1.86 8.91 9.30
C ARG A 130 0.64 8.17 9.84
N ILE A 131 0.64 6.84 9.82
CA ILE A 131 -0.48 6.03 10.29
C ILE A 131 -0.75 6.33 11.77
N ILE A 132 0.29 6.33 12.61
CA ILE A 132 0.14 6.55 14.05
C ILE A 132 -0.31 7.99 14.32
N CYS A 133 0.30 8.98 13.67
CA CYS A 133 -0.14 10.38 13.80
C CYS A 133 -1.62 10.53 13.39
N ALA A 134 -2.04 9.95 12.27
CA ALA A 134 -3.44 9.98 11.84
C ALA A 134 -4.40 9.32 12.87
N LEU A 135 -4.00 8.19 13.46
CA LEU A 135 -4.83 7.46 14.44
C LEU A 135 -4.95 8.18 15.78
N VAL A 136 -3.89 8.88 16.22
CA VAL A 136 -3.88 9.60 17.49
C VAL A 136 -4.41 11.03 17.36
N GLY A 137 -4.79 11.45 16.14
CA GLY A 137 -5.28 12.80 15.87
C GLY A 137 -4.16 13.85 15.80
N GLY A 138 -2.91 13.41 15.56
CA GLY A 138 -1.81 14.30 15.27
C GLY A 138 -1.95 14.96 13.90
N GLU A 139 -1.53 16.22 13.80
CA GLU A 139 -1.67 17.02 12.58
C GLU A 139 -0.62 16.61 11.53
N VAL A 140 -0.98 15.63 10.69
CA VAL A 140 -0.18 15.21 9.52
C VAL A 140 -1.06 15.13 8.27
N PRO A 141 -0.51 15.46 7.08
CA PRO A 141 -1.24 15.33 5.83
C PRO A 141 -1.63 13.87 5.56
N LEU A 142 -2.93 13.62 5.38
CA LEU A 142 -3.46 12.29 5.12
C LEU A 142 -3.13 11.82 3.69
N PRO A 143 -2.60 10.61 3.48
CA PRO A 143 -2.23 10.15 2.14
C PRO A 143 -3.38 10.30 1.14
N PHE A 144 -3.08 10.85 -0.04
CA PHE A 144 -4.04 11.06 -1.15
C PHE A 144 -5.20 12.04 -0.87
N GLN A 145 -5.15 12.83 0.21
CA GLN A 145 -6.23 13.76 0.60
C GLN A 145 -5.78 15.22 0.80
N PHE A 146 -4.58 15.58 0.34
CA PHE A 146 -4.08 16.96 0.40
C PHE A 146 -3.45 17.38 -0.93
N GLY A 147 -3.54 18.68 -1.24
CA GLY A 147 -2.80 19.27 -2.35
C GLY A 147 -1.36 19.61 -1.93
N PRO A 148 -0.32 19.05 -2.56
CA PRO A 148 1.06 19.34 -2.21
C PRO A 148 1.49 20.78 -2.57
N LEU A 149 0.66 21.53 -3.32
CA LEU A 149 0.95 22.87 -3.82
C LEU A 149 0.10 23.98 -3.17
N ASP A 150 -0.78 23.63 -2.22
CA ASP A 150 -1.77 24.56 -1.66
C ASP A 150 -1.18 25.53 -0.62
N GLY A 151 -0.09 25.12 0.03
CA GLY A 151 0.54 25.87 1.11
C GLY A 151 1.79 26.67 0.71
N THR A 152 2.37 27.36 1.68
CA THR A 152 3.59 28.18 1.45
C THR A 152 4.77 27.34 0.94
N LEU A 153 5.65 27.99 0.17
CA LEU A 153 6.80 27.30 -0.44
C LEU A 153 7.68 26.58 0.59
N VAL A 154 8.01 27.24 1.71
CA VAL A 154 8.99 26.74 2.68
C VAL A 154 8.38 25.77 3.69
N ASN A 155 7.17 26.04 4.18
CA ASN A 155 6.57 25.20 5.23
C ASN A 155 5.84 23.97 4.65
N TRP A 156 5.36 24.05 3.41
CA TRP A 156 4.49 23.02 2.83
C TRP A 156 5.04 22.41 1.55
N THR A 157 5.11 23.20 0.48
CA THR A 157 5.37 22.70 -0.88
C THR A 157 6.75 22.05 -1.00
N MET A 158 7.81 22.75 -0.57
CA MET A 158 9.19 22.25 -0.69
C MET A 158 9.43 20.97 0.13
N PRO A 159 9.01 20.87 1.41
CA PRO A 159 9.10 19.61 2.16
C PRO A 159 8.39 18.42 1.50
N LEU A 160 7.17 18.61 0.99
CA LEU A 160 6.38 17.54 0.39
C LEU A 160 6.97 17.08 -0.94
N VAL A 161 7.34 18.02 -1.82
CA VAL A 161 8.01 17.71 -3.09
C VAL A 161 9.36 17.03 -2.86
N PHE A 162 10.11 17.46 -1.84
CA PHE A 162 11.37 16.81 -1.46
C PHE A 162 11.18 15.33 -1.08
N ILE A 163 10.17 15.04 -0.25
CA ILE A 163 9.84 13.65 0.14
C ILE A 163 9.47 12.83 -1.09
N GLU A 164 8.69 13.40 -2.01
CA GLU A 164 8.28 12.71 -3.24
C GLU A 164 9.48 12.35 -4.13
N ILE A 165 10.41 13.29 -4.34
CA ILE A 165 11.65 13.06 -5.10
C ILE A 165 12.49 11.97 -4.43
N LEU A 166 12.60 12.01 -3.11
CA LEU A 166 13.32 11.03 -2.33
C LEU A 166 12.69 9.63 -2.46
N MET A 167 11.35 9.54 -2.42
CA MET A 167 10.61 8.31 -2.66
C MET A 167 10.82 7.74 -4.06
N LEU A 168 10.86 8.58 -5.10
CA LEU A 168 11.20 8.14 -6.47
C LEU A 168 12.59 7.48 -6.50
N GLY A 169 13.58 8.10 -5.87
CA GLY A 169 14.93 7.54 -5.75
C GLY A 169 14.94 6.18 -5.05
N PHE A 170 14.18 6.02 -3.97
CA PHE A 170 14.09 4.76 -3.23
C PHE A 170 13.43 3.65 -4.04
N LEU A 171 12.35 3.96 -4.75
CA LEU A 171 11.66 3.01 -5.62
C LEU A 171 12.56 2.51 -6.74
N LEU A 172 13.30 3.41 -7.40
CA LEU A 172 14.26 3.06 -8.43
C LEU A 172 15.43 2.24 -7.88
N GLY A 173 15.96 2.62 -6.70
CA GLY A 173 17.03 1.89 -6.03
C GLY A 173 16.62 0.47 -5.65
N PHE A 174 15.42 0.29 -5.10
CA PHE A 174 14.86 -1.01 -4.76
C PHE A 174 14.65 -1.87 -6.02
N ASP A 175 14.03 -1.31 -7.07
CA ASP A 175 13.77 -2.03 -8.33
C ASP A 175 15.08 -2.43 -9.03
N TRP A 176 16.10 -1.58 -8.96
CA TRP A 176 17.41 -1.87 -9.51
C TRP A 176 18.05 -3.09 -8.83
N VAL A 177 18.07 -3.13 -7.50
CA VAL A 177 18.64 -4.28 -6.77
C VAL A 177 17.86 -5.56 -7.06
N GLU A 178 16.52 -5.50 -7.03
CA GLU A 178 15.66 -6.64 -7.37
C GLU A 178 15.89 -7.13 -8.81
N GLY A 179 16.08 -6.21 -9.75
CA GLY A 179 16.41 -6.55 -11.13
C GLY A 179 17.76 -7.22 -11.29
N GLU A 180 18.77 -6.74 -10.56
CA GLU A 180 20.10 -7.33 -10.60
C GLU A 180 20.12 -8.74 -10.00
N ARG A 181 19.30 -9.00 -8.98
CA ARG A 181 19.13 -10.35 -8.43
C ARG A 181 18.56 -11.32 -9.44
N ILE A 182 17.52 -10.94 -10.18
CA ILE A 182 16.93 -11.77 -11.24
C ILE A 182 17.96 -12.04 -12.34
N LYS A 183 18.66 -11.00 -12.81
CA LYS A 183 19.70 -11.14 -13.85
C LYS A 183 20.81 -12.12 -13.47
N ARG A 184 21.14 -12.17 -12.18
CA ARG A 184 22.17 -13.07 -11.64
C ARG A 184 21.63 -14.44 -11.21
N GLY A 185 20.34 -14.71 -11.41
CA GLY A 185 19.70 -15.97 -11.02
C GLY A 185 19.73 -16.22 -9.50
N LEU A 186 19.78 -15.15 -8.69
CA LEU A 186 19.77 -15.27 -7.24
C LEU A 186 18.37 -15.62 -6.74
N ALA A 187 18.29 -16.37 -5.64
CA ALA A 187 17.03 -16.72 -5.02
C ALA A 187 16.24 -15.50 -4.55
N ASP A 188 14.91 -15.63 -4.53
CA ASP A 188 14.03 -14.64 -3.94
C ASP A 188 14.25 -14.57 -2.42
N HIS A 189 14.47 -13.36 -1.91
CA HIS A 189 14.67 -13.10 -0.49
C HIS A 189 13.42 -12.57 0.23
N ARG A 190 12.48 -11.93 -0.48
CA ARG A 190 11.35 -11.22 0.13
C ARG A 190 10.02 -11.94 0.03
N GLY A 191 9.86 -12.77 -0.99
CA GLY A 191 8.56 -13.34 -1.32
C GLY A 191 7.55 -12.28 -1.76
N SER A 192 6.31 -12.73 -1.94
CA SER A 192 5.19 -11.87 -2.32
C SER A 192 4.81 -10.90 -1.20
N GLY A 193 4.80 -11.36 0.06
CA GLY A 193 4.42 -10.54 1.21
C GLY A 193 5.31 -9.31 1.38
N GLY A 194 6.64 -9.48 1.31
CA GLY A 194 7.58 -8.35 1.43
C GLY A 194 7.42 -7.32 0.31
N ARG A 195 7.24 -7.77 -0.94
CA ARG A 195 7.04 -6.85 -2.08
C ARG A 195 5.68 -6.14 -2.05
N SER A 196 4.63 -6.82 -1.60
CA SER A 196 3.32 -6.19 -1.40
C SER A 196 3.36 -5.16 -0.26
N ALA A 197 4.05 -5.46 0.84
CA ALA A 197 4.27 -4.50 1.93
C ALA A 197 5.04 -3.27 1.43
N TRP A 198 6.14 -3.48 0.69
CA TRP A 198 6.91 -2.41 0.05
C TRP A 198 6.02 -1.47 -0.77
N LEU A 199 5.17 -2.03 -1.64
CA LEU A 199 4.25 -1.27 -2.47
C LEU A 199 3.25 -0.45 -1.63
N ILE A 200 2.60 -1.07 -0.65
CA ILE A 200 1.59 -0.41 0.20
C ILE A 200 2.22 0.74 0.98
N PHE A 201 3.31 0.48 1.69
CA PHE A 201 3.94 1.51 2.53
C PHE A 201 4.56 2.62 1.69
N ALA A 202 5.16 2.32 0.53
CA ALA A 202 5.64 3.36 -0.37
C ALA A 202 4.49 4.24 -0.89
N SER A 203 3.34 3.62 -1.19
CA SER A 203 2.15 4.35 -1.62
C SER A 203 1.63 5.30 -0.54
N LEU A 204 1.63 4.90 0.75
CA LEU A 204 1.16 5.72 1.86
C LEU A 204 2.05 6.94 2.17
N VAL A 205 3.32 6.91 1.77
CA VAL A 205 4.26 8.04 1.97
C VAL A 205 4.18 9.07 0.84
N SER A 206 3.83 8.62 -0.37
CA SER A 206 3.70 9.47 -1.54
C SER A 206 2.39 10.25 -1.55
N PHE A 207 2.36 11.38 -2.26
CA PHE A 207 1.12 12.09 -2.59
C PHE A 207 0.57 11.73 -3.98
N GLY A 208 1.23 10.87 -4.76
CA GLY A 208 0.73 10.40 -6.06
C GLY A 208 1.79 9.82 -6.99
N PRO A 209 2.69 10.64 -7.58
CA PRO A 209 3.65 10.19 -8.61
C PRO A 209 4.52 9.00 -8.22
N ALA A 210 5.09 9.00 -7.02
CA ALA A 210 5.90 7.90 -6.51
C ALA A 210 5.04 6.66 -6.21
N ALA A 211 3.81 6.82 -5.72
CA ALA A 211 2.88 5.69 -5.56
C ALA A 211 2.51 5.05 -6.91
N LEU A 212 2.28 5.85 -7.96
CA LEU A 212 2.06 5.34 -9.32
C LEU A 212 3.29 4.58 -9.83
N LEU A 213 4.49 5.12 -9.60
CA LEU A 213 5.73 4.41 -9.94
C LEU A 213 5.86 3.10 -9.15
N ALA A 214 5.52 3.09 -7.86
CA ALA A 214 5.55 1.90 -7.02
C ALA A 214 4.62 0.80 -7.56
N ILE A 215 3.44 1.17 -8.07
CA ILE A 215 2.52 0.24 -8.73
C ILE A 215 3.13 -0.34 -10.00
N VAL A 216 3.67 0.51 -10.89
CA VAL A 216 4.28 0.07 -12.16
C VAL A 216 5.44 -0.89 -11.89
N LEU A 217 6.33 -0.54 -10.97
CA LEU A 217 7.47 -1.39 -10.59
C LEU A 217 7.01 -2.66 -9.86
N GLY A 218 5.97 -2.57 -9.03
CA GLY A 218 5.34 -3.70 -8.36
C GLY A 218 4.75 -4.71 -9.33
N ILE A 219 4.03 -4.26 -10.36
CA ILE A 219 3.51 -5.13 -11.43
C ILE A 219 4.66 -5.79 -12.19
N LYS A 220 5.64 -4.99 -12.63
CA LYS A 220 6.83 -5.47 -13.35
C LYS A 220 7.56 -6.56 -12.58
N ARG A 221 7.81 -6.35 -11.28
CA ARG A 221 8.54 -7.29 -10.42
C ARG A 221 7.69 -8.47 -9.98
N GLY A 222 6.42 -8.25 -9.68
CA GLY A 222 5.46 -9.32 -9.41
C GLY A 222 5.36 -10.28 -10.60
N TRP A 223 5.37 -9.76 -11.82
CA TRP A 223 5.42 -10.59 -13.03
C TRP A 223 6.73 -11.34 -13.18
N ALA A 224 7.87 -10.64 -13.05
CA ALA A 224 9.20 -11.24 -13.22
C ALA A 224 9.48 -12.36 -12.21
N TRP A 225 8.99 -12.23 -10.97
CA TRP A 225 9.14 -13.23 -9.91
C TRP A 225 8.00 -14.27 -9.86
N GLN A 226 7.02 -14.21 -10.78
CA GLN A 226 5.83 -15.07 -10.76
C GLN A 226 5.07 -15.01 -9.43
N GLN A 227 4.80 -13.79 -8.95
CA GLN A 227 4.13 -13.49 -7.68
C GLN A 227 2.80 -12.76 -7.93
N PRO A 228 1.71 -13.50 -8.22
CA PRO A 228 0.42 -12.90 -8.54
C PRO A 228 -0.13 -12.00 -7.43
N ALA A 229 0.11 -12.34 -6.16
CA ALA A 229 -0.33 -11.53 -5.02
C ALA A 229 0.25 -10.10 -5.03
N VAL A 230 1.46 -9.88 -5.58
CA VAL A 230 2.05 -8.53 -5.69
C VAL A 230 1.32 -7.74 -6.77
N VAL A 231 1.04 -8.38 -7.92
CA VAL A 231 0.29 -7.78 -9.02
C VAL A 231 -1.14 -7.46 -8.60
N MET A 232 -1.78 -8.36 -7.85
CA MET A 232 -3.09 -8.17 -7.23
C MET A 232 -3.14 -6.90 -6.40
N ILE A 233 -2.22 -6.75 -5.44
CA ILE A 233 -2.18 -5.62 -4.52
C ILE A 233 -1.89 -4.33 -5.29
N ALA A 234 -0.98 -4.37 -6.26
CA ALA A 234 -0.71 -3.24 -7.15
C ALA A 234 -1.96 -2.78 -7.91
N TRP A 235 -2.75 -3.74 -8.42
CA TRP A 235 -3.98 -3.48 -9.16
C TRP A 235 -5.09 -2.92 -8.28
N ILE A 236 -5.28 -3.49 -7.08
CA ILE A 236 -6.27 -3.03 -6.09
C ILE A 236 -5.94 -1.62 -5.59
N MET A 237 -4.66 -1.30 -5.40
CA MET A 237 -4.22 0.01 -4.89
C MET A 237 -4.31 1.11 -5.94
N LEU A 238 -4.34 0.79 -7.23
CA LEU A 238 -4.24 1.76 -8.32
C LEU A 238 -5.25 2.94 -8.28
N PRO A 239 -6.52 2.78 -7.87
CA PRO A 239 -7.42 3.92 -7.72
C PRO A 239 -6.87 5.01 -6.78
N LEU A 240 -6.20 4.64 -5.68
CA LEU A 240 -5.79 5.63 -4.66
C LEU A 240 -4.75 6.63 -5.21
N PRO A 241 -3.61 6.22 -5.82
CA PRO A 241 -2.64 7.18 -6.38
C PRO A 241 -3.15 7.95 -7.59
N ILE A 242 -4.05 7.36 -8.39
CA ILE A 242 -4.69 8.10 -9.50
C ILE A 242 -5.46 9.29 -8.93
N HIS A 243 -6.33 9.05 -7.95
CA HIS A 243 -7.17 10.10 -7.37
C HIS A 243 -6.37 11.08 -6.51
N GLY A 244 -5.36 10.62 -5.77
CA GLY A 244 -4.44 11.51 -5.06
C GLY A 244 -3.64 12.43 -5.99
N THR A 245 -3.28 11.94 -7.20
CA THR A 245 -2.63 12.77 -8.21
C THR A 245 -3.62 13.73 -8.87
N LEU A 246 -4.82 13.26 -9.22
CA LEU A 246 -5.87 14.10 -9.82
C LEU A 246 -6.27 15.26 -8.93
N LEU A 247 -6.31 15.06 -7.61
CA LEU A 247 -6.70 16.05 -6.62
C LEU A 247 -6.03 17.41 -6.84
N TRP A 248 -4.72 17.42 -7.07
CA TRP A 248 -3.94 18.66 -7.27
C TRP A 248 -3.57 18.89 -8.74
N ALA A 249 -3.47 17.84 -9.55
CA ALA A 249 -3.10 18.00 -10.96
C ALA A 249 -4.24 18.62 -11.79
N ASN A 250 -5.49 18.44 -11.37
CA ASN A 250 -6.64 18.95 -12.09
C ASN A 250 -6.64 20.49 -12.19
N ASP A 251 -6.22 21.17 -11.12
CA ASP A 251 -6.12 22.63 -11.06
C ASP A 251 -5.24 23.23 -12.18
N TYR A 252 -4.28 22.44 -12.67
CA TYR A 252 -3.34 22.84 -13.71
C TYR A 252 -3.66 22.25 -15.09
N LEU A 253 -4.13 21.00 -15.13
CA LEU A 253 -4.31 20.24 -16.37
C LEU A 253 -5.75 20.24 -16.90
N ARG A 254 -6.73 20.73 -16.12
CA ARG A 254 -8.17 20.75 -16.47
C ARG A 254 -8.67 19.39 -16.95
N LEU A 255 -8.33 18.36 -16.18
CA LEU A 255 -8.71 16.99 -16.49
C LEU A 255 -10.20 16.77 -16.13
N PRO A 256 -10.90 15.84 -16.81
CA PRO A 256 -12.24 15.48 -16.42
C PRO A 256 -12.26 14.91 -15.00
N GLU A 257 -13.11 15.46 -14.14
CA GLU A 257 -13.35 14.89 -12.81
C GLU A 257 -14.22 13.64 -12.93
N PHE A 258 -13.74 12.55 -12.38
CA PHE A 258 -14.49 11.31 -12.21
C PHE A 258 -14.25 10.76 -10.81
N GLY A 259 -15.18 9.96 -10.30
CA GLY A 259 -15.06 9.39 -8.97
C GLY A 259 -14.13 8.16 -8.92
N MET A 260 -13.56 7.91 -7.74
CA MET A 260 -12.75 6.72 -7.45
C MET A 260 -13.52 5.41 -7.66
N ASN A 261 -14.83 5.44 -7.39
CA ASN A 261 -15.77 4.36 -7.68
C ASN A 261 -15.76 3.95 -9.17
N ILE A 262 -15.69 4.91 -10.09
CA ILE A 262 -15.64 4.62 -11.54
C ILE A 262 -14.33 3.93 -11.90
N THR A 263 -13.20 4.44 -11.40
CA THR A 263 -11.89 3.82 -11.62
C THR A 263 -11.85 2.39 -11.07
N ALA A 264 -12.33 2.19 -9.85
CA ALA A 264 -12.41 0.87 -9.24
C ALA A 264 -13.32 -0.08 -10.06
N ALA A 265 -14.48 0.38 -10.53
CA ALA A 265 -15.36 -0.41 -11.39
C ALA A 265 -14.66 -0.84 -12.69
N LEU A 266 -13.99 0.09 -13.37
CA LEU A 266 -13.27 -0.20 -14.62
C LEU A 266 -12.14 -1.21 -14.40
N LEU A 267 -11.36 -1.07 -13.33
CA LEU A 267 -10.30 -2.03 -12.99
C LEU A 267 -10.86 -3.40 -12.56
N GLY A 268 -12.02 -3.42 -11.89
CA GLY A 268 -12.74 -4.63 -11.53
C GLY A 268 -13.25 -5.39 -12.76
N ILE A 269 -13.86 -4.68 -13.71
CA ILE A 269 -14.26 -5.25 -15.01
C ILE A 269 -13.03 -5.69 -15.82
N GLY A 270 -11.95 -4.91 -15.80
CA GLY A 270 -10.66 -5.30 -16.41
C GLY A 270 -10.10 -6.59 -15.80
N SER A 271 -10.33 -6.84 -14.51
CA SER A 271 -9.94 -8.09 -13.85
C SER A 271 -10.72 -9.30 -14.37
N ILE A 272 -11.99 -9.12 -14.81
CA ILE A 272 -12.77 -10.18 -15.48
C ILE A 272 -12.12 -10.60 -16.80
N MET A 273 -11.64 -9.64 -17.59
CA MET A 273 -10.89 -9.95 -18.82
C MET A 273 -9.62 -10.74 -18.52
N PHE A 274 -8.93 -10.40 -17.42
CA PHE A 274 -7.75 -11.13 -16.97
C PHE A 274 -8.08 -12.55 -16.46
N ILE A 275 -9.25 -12.76 -15.84
CA ILE A 275 -9.77 -14.09 -15.46
C ILE A 275 -9.97 -14.94 -16.71
N ILE A 276 -10.69 -14.42 -17.72
CA ILE A 276 -10.96 -15.14 -18.98
C ILE A 276 -9.65 -15.58 -19.63
N TRP A 277 -8.68 -14.65 -19.71
CA TRP A 277 -7.36 -14.95 -20.25
C TRP A 277 -6.60 -16.01 -19.44
N SER A 278 -6.66 -15.94 -18.11
CA SER A 278 -6.00 -16.88 -17.21
C SER A 278 -6.56 -18.31 -17.33
N ILE A 279 -7.89 -18.44 -17.48
CA ILE A 279 -8.55 -19.73 -17.77
C ILE A 279 -8.06 -20.26 -19.11
N GLY A 280 -8.10 -19.45 -20.17
CA GLY A 280 -7.67 -19.87 -21.52
C GLY A 280 -6.18 -20.27 -21.61
N LYS A 281 -5.34 -19.78 -20.68
CA LYS A 281 -3.91 -20.12 -20.60
C LYS A 281 -3.56 -21.12 -19.48
N ASN A 282 -4.56 -21.69 -18.79
CA ASN A 282 -4.37 -22.62 -17.67
C ASN A 282 -3.45 -22.09 -16.55
N MET A 283 -3.52 -20.79 -16.28
CA MET A 283 -2.63 -20.12 -15.33
C MET A 283 -3.26 -20.00 -13.94
N GLY A 284 -3.43 -21.14 -13.28
CA GLY A 284 -4.20 -21.24 -12.03
C GLY A 284 -3.77 -20.31 -10.89
N ILE A 285 -2.49 -19.92 -10.81
CA ILE A 285 -1.99 -18.99 -9.77
C ILE A 285 -2.44 -17.55 -10.05
N TRP A 286 -2.51 -17.17 -11.33
CA TRP A 286 -2.95 -15.85 -11.79
C TRP A 286 -4.48 -15.71 -11.71
N LEU A 287 -5.21 -16.81 -11.92
CA LEU A 287 -6.67 -16.85 -11.78
C LEU A 287 -7.14 -16.39 -10.40
N ALA A 288 -6.52 -16.92 -9.34
CA ALA A 288 -6.92 -16.58 -7.97
C ALA A 288 -6.71 -15.10 -7.64
N SER A 289 -5.57 -14.54 -8.07
CA SER A 289 -5.27 -13.12 -7.94
C SER A 289 -6.27 -12.25 -8.69
N ALA A 290 -6.64 -12.65 -9.91
CA ALA A 290 -7.59 -11.91 -10.73
C ALA A 290 -9.00 -11.90 -10.12
N LEU A 291 -9.44 -13.05 -9.61
CA LEU A 291 -10.71 -13.19 -8.88
C LEU A 291 -10.74 -12.28 -7.65
N TRP A 292 -9.73 -12.34 -6.78
CA TRP A 292 -9.69 -11.45 -5.61
C TRP A 292 -9.66 -9.97 -5.97
N SER A 293 -8.90 -9.59 -7.00
CA SER A 293 -8.87 -8.19 -7.49
C SER A 293 -10.26 -7.73 -7.92
N MET A 294 -10.97 -8.57 -8.67
CA MET A 294 -12.32 -8.32 -9.15
C MET A 294 -13.31 -8.09 -7.98
N HIS A 295 -13.33 -8.97 -6.97
CA HIS A 295 -14.24 -8.79 -5.82
C HIS A 295 -13.95 -7.51 -5.07
N ILE A 296 -12.69 -7.27 -4.71
CA ILE A 296 -12.32 -6.11 -3.88
C ILE A 296 -12.65 -4.81 -4.62
N LEU A 297 -12.31 -4.72 -5.91
CA LEU A 297 -12.54 -3.53 -6.71
C LEU A 297 -14.02 -3.28 -7.00
N LEU A 298 -14.79 -4.32 -7.38
CA LEU A 298 -16.22 -4.15 -7.68
C LEU A 298 -17.05 -3.91 -6.42
N PHE A 299 -16.71 -4.55 -5.29
CA PHE A 299 -17.39 -4.26 -4.02
C PHE A 299 -17.08 -2.83 -3.55
N ALA A 300 -15.82 -2.42 -3.58
CA ALA A 300 -15.43 -1.06 -3.23
C ALA A 300 -16.09 -0.02 -4.16
N ALA A 301 -16.18 -0.31 -5.46
CA ALA A 301 -16.87 0.55 -6.43
C ALA A 301 -18.37 0.66 -6.14
N GLY A 302 -19.03 -0.44 -5.84
CA GLY A 302 -20.46 -0.47 -5.51
C GLY A 302 -20.78 0.32 -4.25
N ILE A 303 -19.99 0.12 -3.19
CA ILE A 303 -20.09 0.90 -1.94
C ILE A 303 -19.84 2.38 -2.22
N GLY A 304 -18.80 2.69 -3.00
CA GLY A 304 -18.44 4.06 -3.36
C GLY A 304 -19.48 4.78 -4.22
N TRP A 305 -20.40 4.06 -4.87
CA TRP A 305 -21.52 4.65 -5.59
C TRP A 305 -22.69 5.07 -4.68
N GLY A 306 -22.77 4.49 -3.48
CA GLY A 306 -23.85 4.79 -2.52
C GLY A 306 -25.23 4.26 -2.90
N ASP A 307 -25.33 3.45 -3.97
CA ASP A 307 -26.58 2.88 -4.48
C ASP A 307 -26.58 1.36 -4.28
N LEU A 308 -27.57 0.86 -3.53
CA LEU A 308 -27.74 -0.56 -3.23
C LEU A 308 -28.04 -1.40 -4.47
N ALA A 309 -28.69 -0.84 -5.50
CA ALA A 309 -28.95 -1.54 -6.75
C ALA A 309 -27.64 -1.82 -7.49
N ILE A 310 -26.79 -0.79 -7.62
CA ILE A 310 -25.47 -0.91 -8.28
C ILE A 310 -24.57 -1.87 -7.51
N LEU A 311 -24.55 -1.76 -6.17
CA LEU A 311 -23.81 -2.69 -5.32
C LEU A 311 -24.28 -4.14 -5.53
N SER A 312 -25.59 -4.39 -5.53
CA SER A 312 -26.13 -5.73 -5.76
C SER A 312 -25.73 -6.28 -7.13
N VAL A 313 -25.85 -5.48 -8.20
CA VAL A 313 -25.42 -5.88 -9.55
C VAL A 313 -23.93 -6.23 -9.59
N PHE A 314 -23.06 -5.43 -8.98
CA PHE A 314 -21.63 -5.75 -8.92
C PHE A 314 -21.35 -7.04 -8.16
N ILE A 315 -22.04 -7.29 -7.04
CA ILE A 315 -21.90 -8.55 -6.31
C ILE A 315 -22.37 -9.73 -7.17
N MET A 316 -23.42 -9.57 -7.96
CA MET A 316 -23.88 -10.63 -8.88
C MET A 316 -22.90 -10.89 -10.02
N VAL A 317 -22.24 -9.85 -10.53
CA VAL A 317 -21.14 -10.00 -11.49
C VAL A 317 -19.98 -10.78 -10.86
N CYS A 318 -19.63 -10.50 -9.60
CA CYS A 318 -18.64 -11.27 -8.85
C CYS A 318 -19.07 -12.74 -8.72
N SER A 319 -20.31 -12.97 -8.28
CA SER A 319 -20.90 -14.30 -8.12
C SER A 319 -20.83 -15.10 -9.41
N THR A 320 -21.30 -14.53 -10.52
CA THR A 320 -21.28 -15.17 -11.85
C THR A 320 -19.86 -15.54 -12.25
N THR A 321 -18.94 -14.59 -12.14
CA THR A 321 -17.55 -14.77 -12.59
C THR A 321 -16.84 -15.83 -11.75
N SER A 322 -16.99 -15.81 -10.43
CA SER A 322 -16.42 -16.79 -9.50
C SER A 322 -16.99 -18.19 -9.68
N TRP A 323 -18.31 -18.30 -9.85
CA TRP A 323 -18.96 -19.60 -10.00
C TRP A 323 -18.62 -20.24 -11.35
N VAL A 324 -18.75 -19.48 -12.44
CA VAL A 324 -18.43 -19.96 -13.80
C VAL A 324 -16.95 -20.34 -13.88
N SER A 325 -16.04 -19.50 -13.38
CA SER A 325 -14.62 -19.85 -13.35
C SER A 325 -14.33 -21.08 -12.49
N GLY A 326 -15.04 -21.26 -11.37
CA GLY A 326 -14.94 -22.44 -10.52
C GLY A 326 -15.40 -23.73 -11.20
N ILE A 327 -16.45 -23.68 -12.03
CA ILE A 327 -16.90 -24.84 -12.81
C ILE A 327 -15.90 -25.15 -13.92
N LEU A 328 -15.53 -24.16 -14.74
CA LEU A 328 -14.63 -24.34 -15.88
C LEU A 328 -13.22 -24.79 -15.48
N THR A 329 -12.80 -24.50 -14.25
CA THR A 329 -11.48 -24.89 -13.75
C THR A 329 -11.51 -26.05 -12.76
N LEU A 330 -12.70 -26.67 -12.55
CA LEU A 330 -12.92 -27.75 -11.59
C LEU A 330 -12.32 -27.40 -10.22
N ARG A 331 -12.72 -26.25 -9.67
CA ARG A 331 -12.26 -25.76 -8.36
C ARG A 331 -13.44 -25.50 -7.44
N LYS A 332 -13.63 -26.41 -6.48
CA LYS A 332 -14.70 -26.31 -5.47
C LYS A 332 -14.71 -24.97 -4.73
N SER A 333 -13.54 -24.44 -4.34
CA SER A 333 -13.45 -23.20 -3.55
C SER A 333 -14.12 -22.00 -4.24
N TRP A 334 -13.93 -21.84 -5.56
CA TRP A 334 -14.51 -20.70 -6.30
C TRP A 334 -16.01 -20.86 -6.55
N ARG A 335 -16.49 -22.10 -6.67
CA ARG A 335 -17.94 -22.40 -6.69
C ARG A 335 -18.61 -21.96 -5.39
N VAL A 336 -17.97 -22.20 -4.24
CA VAL A 336 -18.46 -21.75 -2.93
C VAL A 336 -18.49 -20.23 -2.82
N PHE A 337 -17.43 -19.53 -3.23
CA PHE A 337 -17.43 -18.06 -3.24
C PHE A 337 -18.53 -17.49 -4.15
N GLY A 338 -18.73 -18.07 -5.34
CA GLY A 338 -19.83 -17.69 -6.22
C GLY A 338 -21.21 -17.81 -5.57
N ALA A 339 -21.47 -18.91 -4.85
CA ALA A 339 -22.73 -19.09 -4.11
C ALA A 339 -22.87 -18.12 -2.93
N VAL A 340 -21.79 -17.85 -2.19
CA VAL A 340 -21.78 -16.88 -1.09
C VAL A 340 -22.09 -15.48 -1.61
N ASP A 341 -21.46 -15.05 -2.71
CA ASP A 341 -21.71 -13.74 -3.31
C ASP A 341 -23.18 -13.59 -3.73
N LEU A 342 -23.81 -14.63 -4.29
CA LEU A 342 -25.23 -14.61 -4.64
C LEU A 342 -26.11 -14.34 -3.41
N VAL A 343 -25.82 -15.00 -2.29
CA VAL A 343 -26.53 -14.79 -1.03
C VAL A 343 -26.32 -13.35 -0.52
N ILE A 344 -25.11 -12.82 -0.61
CA ILE A 344 -24.82 -11.43 -0.23
C ILE A 344 -25.59 -10.46 -1.12
N ALA A 345 -25.64 -10.68 -2.44
CA ALA A 345 -26.43 -9.86 -3.36
C ALA A 345 -27.92 -9.85 -2.98
N TRP A 346 -28.48 -11.01 -2.63
CA TRP A 346 -29.86 -11.10 -2.15
C TRP A 346 -30.07 -10.33 -0.84
N ILE A 347 -29.14 -10.43 0.13
CA ILE A 347 -29.22 -9.66 1.38
C ILE A 347 -29.25 -8.16 1.06
N VAL A 348 -28.38 -7.67 0.18
CA VAL A 348 -28.37 -6.25 -0.25
C VAL A 348 -29.70 -5.87 -0.90
N SER A 349 -30.26 -6.73 -1.75
CA SER A 349 -31.56 -6.49 -2.39
C SER A 349 -32.74 -6.52 -1.41
N PHE A 350 -32.70 -7.36 -0.37
CA PHE A 350 -33.70 -7.34 0.70
C PHE A 350 -33.62 -6.04 1.50
N VAL A 351 -32.41 -5.56 1.81
CA VAL A 351 -32.22 -4.25 2.45
C VAL A 351 -32.82 -3.15 1.57
N MET A 352 -32.54 -3.17 0.27
CA MET A 352 -33.10 -2.23 -0.71
C MET A 352 -34.64 -2.28 -0.75
N LEU A 353 -35.26 -3.46 -0.74
CA LEU A 353 -36.71 -3.60 -0.65
C LEU A 353 -37.26 -3.01 0.66
N SER A 354 -36.58 -3.28 1.79
CA SER A 354 -37.00 -2.79 3.11
C SER A 354 -36.90 -1.28 3.27
N SER A 355 -35.96 -0.63 2.55
CA SER A 355 -35.79 0.82 2.54
C SER A 355 -36.71 1.53 1.54
N GLY A 356 -37.65 0.83 0.92
CA GLY A 356 -38.58 1.40 -0.07
C GLY A 356 -37.94 1.63 -1.44
N GLY A 357 -36.94 0.82 -1.81
CA GLY A 357 -36.31 0.86 -3.12
C GLY A 357 -37.28 0.60 -4.28
N ASP A 358 -36.92 1.10 -5.45
CA ASP A 358 -37.77 1.07 -6.63
C ASP A 358 -38.03 -0.35 -7.14
N ILE A 359 -39.26 -0.59 -7.62
CA ILE A 359 -39.73 -1.89 -8.11
C ILE A 359 -38.89 -2.36 -9.31
N GLU A 360 -38.50 -1.43 -10.19
CA GLU A 360 -37.67 -1.72 -11.36
C GLU A 360 -36.30 -2.28 -10.97
N SER A 361 -35.66 -1.69 -9.96
CA SER A 361 -34.36 -2.14 -9.43
C SER A 361 -34.44 -3.54 -8.81
N ILE A 362 -35.52 -3.83 -8.07
CA ILE A 362 -35.75 -5.14 -7.45
C ILE A 362 -35.99 -6.21 -8.52
N LEU A 363 -36.82 -5.89 -9.51
CA LEU A 363 -37.10 -6.79 -10.63
C LEU A 363 -35.83 -7.11 -11.42
N THR A 364 -34.96 -6.11 -11.62
CA THR A 364 -33.68 -6.28 -12.31
C THR A 364 -32.79 -7.30 -11.60
N VAL A 365 -32.66 -7.20 -10.27
CA VAL A 365 -31.88 -8.17 -9.48
C VAL A 365 -32.49 -9.56 -9.52
N LEU A 366 -33.82 -9.68 -9.48
CA LEU A 366 -34.51 -10.97 -9.55
C LEU A 366 -34.27 -11.67 -10.89
N ILE A 367 -34.42 -10.95 -12.00
CA ILE A 367 -34.18 -11.47 -13.35
C ILE A 367 -32.71 -11.90 -13.50
N ALA A 368 -31.78 -11.06 -13.06
CA ALA A 368 -30.36 -11.39 -13.10
C ALA A 368 -30.05 -12.64 -12.25
N SER A 369 -30.77 -12.85 -11.13
CA SER A 369 -30.54 -13.98 -10.22
C SER A 369 -31.02 -15.28 -10.86
N ALA A 370 -32.20 -15.24 -11.50
CA ALA A 370 -32.72 -16.37 -12.26
C ALA A 370 -31.80 -16.74 -13.43
N GLY A 371 -31.28 -15.74 -14.15
CA GLY A 371 -30.31 -15.95 -15.23
C GLY A 371 -29.01 -16.60 -14.75
N LEU A 372 -28.45 -16.12 -13.64
CA LEU A 372 -27.25 -16.66 -13.01
C LEU A 372 -27.45 -18.13 -12.60
N LEU A 373 -28.53 -18.42 -11.88
CA LEU A 373 -28.83 -19.79 -11.44
C LEU A 373 -29.08 -20.73 -12.64
N GLY A 374 -29.76 -20.27 -13.67
CA GLY A 374 -29.96 -21.02 -14.92
C GLY A 374 -28.63 -21.36 -15.60
N LEU A 375 -27.73 -20.38 -15.74
CA LEU A 375 -26.40 -20.56 -16.31
C LEU A 375 -25.56 -21.57 -15.51
N VAL A 376 -25.53 -21.40 -14.19
CA VAL A 376 -24.79 -22.28 -13.28
C VAL A 376 -25.32 -23.71 -13.35
N THR A 377 -26.65 -23.89 -13.36
CA THR A 377 -27.28 -25.21 -13.44
C THR A 377 -26.90 -25.90 -14.75
N TYR A 378 -27.01 -25.18 -15.87
CA TYR A 378 -26.62 -25.69 -17.19
C TYR A 378 -25.15 -26.11 -17.24
N LEU A 379 -24.24 -25.26 -16.77
CA LEU A 379 -22.81 -25.58 -16.75
C LEU A 379 -22.50 -26.76 -15.83
N THR A 380 -23.14 -26.83 -14.65
CA THR A 380 -22.96 -27.93 -13.70
C THR A 380 -23.38 -29.25 -14.32
N GLN A 381 -24.52 -29.32 -15.01
CA GLN A 381 -24.97 -30.50 -15.74
C GLN A 381 -24.03 -30.88 -16.89
N THR A 382 -23.50 -29.87 -17.60
CA THR A 382 -22.59 -30.10 -18.73
C THR A 382 -21.26 -30.74 -18.29
N TYR A 383 -20.73 -30.31 -17.13
CA TYR A 383 -19.44 -30.76 -16.59
C TYR A 383 -19.57 -31.80 -15.47
N GLU A 384 -20.75 -32.37 -15.25
CA GLU A 384 -21.07 -33.27 -14.11
C GLU A 384 -20.11 -34.46 -14.02
N ALA A 385 -19.90 -35.17 -15.14
CA ALA A 385 -19.03 -36.34 -15.20
C ALA A 385 -17.55 -36.03 -14.93
N GLU A 386 -17.11 -34.79 -15.12
CA GLU A 386 -15.74 -34.34 -14.83
C GLU A 386 -15.59 -33.94 -13.37
N MET A 387 -16.62 -33.32 -12.79
CA MET A 387 -16.66 -32.96 -11.38
C MET A 387 -16.77 -34.17 -10.44
N ASP A 388 -17.46 -35.24 -10.86
CA ASP A 388 -17.58 -36.47 -10.07
C ASP A 388 -16.27 -37.25 -9.93
N ARG A 389 -15.25 -36.89 -10.73
CA ARG A 389 -13.91 -37.49 -10.69
C ARG A 389 -12.93 -36.73 -9.80
N GLU A 390 -13.32 -35.55 -9.31
CA GLU A 390 -12.57 -34.68 -8.38
C GLU A 390 -12.81 -35.14 -6.93
#